data_AF-A0AAD7D7I7-F1
#
_entry.id   AF-A0AAD7D7I7-F1
#
_cell.length_a   1.000
_cell.length_b   1.000
_cell.length_c   1.000
_cell.angle_alpha   90.00
_cell.angle_beta   90.00
_cell.angle_gamma   90.00
#
_symmetry.space_group_name_H-M   'P 1'
#
loop_
_entity.id
_entity.type
_entity.pdbx_description
1 polymer ?
#
loop_
_entity_poly.entity_id
_entity_poly.type
_entity_poly.pdbx_seq_one_letter_code
_entity_poly.pdbx_strand_id
1 'polypeptide(L)'
;MIMTHAATFQVDCHFSPSAGSFLRQLAPPPQTFVVFNMCSQEVITDRYTVCGHLVVIYATGNTTDCRNDRCKTSSAHTHRAPNCGCATYRSDDPRIRNQFRTYCPTCTESMSASSRSRH
;
A
#
# COMPACT_ATOMS: atom_id res chain seq x y z
N MET A 1 60.05 -21.65 38.82
CA MET A 1 59.12 -20.56 38.44
C MET A 1 59.22 -20.41 36.94
N ILE A 2 58.07 -20.53 36.27
CA ILE A 2 57.94 -20.90 34.86
C ILE A 2 58.21 -19.68 33.98
N MET A 3 59.18 -19.82 33.07
CA MET A 3 59.41 -18.93 31.94
C MET A 3 58.59 -19.41 30.76
N THR A 4 57.77 -18.54 30.16
CA THR A 4 57.18 -18.80 28.85
C THR A 4 57.19 -17.52 28.03
N HIS A 5 58.09 -17.53 27.04
CA HIS A 5 58.28 -16.49 26.04
C HIS A 5 57.13 -16.51 25.02
N ALA A 6 56.65 -15.32 24.65
CA ALA A 6 55.72 -15.12 23.55
C ALA A 6 56.47 -15.20 22.20
N ALA A 7 56.06 -16.12 21.33
CA ALA A 7 56.56 -16.23 19.97
C ALA A 7 55.59 -15.53 19.00
N THR A 8 56.09 -14.52 18.30
CA THR A 8 55.43 -13.83 17.18
C THR A 8 55.47 -14.72 15.94
N PHE A 9 54.31 -15.02 15.36
CA PHE A 9 54.18 -15.74 14.09
C PHE A 9 53.69 -14.75 13.03
N GLN A 10 54.61 -14.34 12.14
CA GLN A 10 54.28 -13.61 10.91
C GLN A 10 53.82 -14.63 9.86
N VAL A 11 52.74 -14.32 9.15
CA VAL A 11 52.29 -15.11 8.00
C VAL A 11 52.27 -14.20 6.78
N ASP A 12 53.19 -14.46 5.87
CA ASP A 12 53.28 -13.87 4.54
C ASP A 12 52.06 -14.23 3.69
N CYS A 13 51.31 -13.23 3.25
CA CYS A 13 50.29 -13.40 2.21
C CYS A 13 50.94 -13.28 0.83
N HIS A 14 51.33 -14.42 0.25
CA HIS A 14 51.70 -14.50 -1.16
C HIS A 14 50.48 -14.38 -2.07
N PHE A 15 50.69 -13.63 -3.14
CA PHE A 15 49.74 -13.09 -4.11
C PHE A 15 49.51 -14.00 -5.33
N SER A 16 48.23 -14.19 -5.70
CA SER A 16 47.67 -14.55 -7.02
C SER A 16 48.01 -15.92 -7.65
N PRO A 17 47.30 -16.37 -8.73
CA PRO A 17 46.07 -15.89 -9.38
C PRO A 17 45.05 -17.03 -9.67
N SER A 18 43.83 -16.72 -10.15
CA SER A 18 43.30 -17.28 -11.42
C SER A 18 41.82 -16.98 -11.65
N ALA A 19 41.60 -16.28 -12.78
CA ALA A 19 40.44 -16.29 -13.68
C ALA A 19 39.21 -17.14 -13.30
N GLY A 20 38.06 -16.49 -13.31
CA GLY A 20 36.76 -17.16 -13.27
C GLY A 20 35.60 -16.16 -13.26
N SER A 21 35.52 -15.30 -14.27
CA SER A 21 34.38 -14.40 -14.50
C SER A 21 33.14 -15.21 -14.90
N PHE A 22 32.53 -15.89 -13.93
CA PHE A 22 31.18 -16.43 -14.04
C PHE A 22 30.20 -15.29 -13.72
N LEU A 23 29.75 -14.59 -14.76
CA LEU A 23 28.54 -13.77 -14.66
C LEU A 23 27.35 -14.73 -14.46
N ARG A 24 27.07 -15.08 -13.20
CA ARG A 24 25.76 -15.61 -12.82
C ARG A 24 24.75 -14.51 -13.08
N GLN A 25 23.99 -14.64 -14.16
CA GLN A 25 22.72 -13.95 -14.34
C GLN A 25 21.89 -14.18 -13.07
N LEU A 26 21.75 -13.14 -12.24
CA LEU A 26 20.72 -13.09 -11.21
C LEU A 26 19.39 -12.98 -11.95
N ALA A 27 18.66 -14.09 -12.04
CA ALA A 27 17.26 -14.03 -12.43
C ALA A 27 16.56 -12.98 -11.54
N PRO A 28 15.73 -12.08 -12.10
CA PRO A 28 14.98 -11.14 -11.30
C PRO A 28 14.14 -11.93 -10.28
N PRO A 29 14.03 -11.46 -9.02
CA PRO A 29 13.16 -12.12 -8.05
C PRO A 29 11.76 -12.24 -8.67
N PRO A 30 11.04 -13.35 -8.43
CA PRO A 30 9.65 -13.45 -8.86
C PRO A 30 8.95 -12.21 -8.31
N GLN A 31 8.48 -11.34 -9.21
CA GLN A 31 7.74 -10.17 -8.79
C GLN A 31 6.58 -10.72 -7.97
N THR A 32 6.63 -10.52 -6.65
CA THR A 32 5.47 -10.68 -5.80
C THR A 32 4.50 -9.65 -6.31
N PHE A 33 3.74 -10.04 -7.33
CA PHE A 33 2.49 -9.39 -7.68
C PHE A 33 1.72 -9.41 -6.37
N VAL A 34 1.72 -8.28 -5.69
CA VAL A 34 0.72 -7.99 -4.68
C VAL A 34 -0.58 -8.12 -5.43
N VAL A 35 -1.21 -9.29 -5.30
CA VAL A 35 -2.57 -9.51 -5.75
C VAL A 35 -3.36 -8.51 -4.92
N PHE A 36 -3.71 -7.38 -5.53
CA PHE A 36 -4.61 -6.42 -4.93
C PHE A 36 -5.93 -7.16 -4.75
N ASN A 37 -6.13 -7.72 -3.56
CA ASN A 37 -7.32 -8.50 -3.18
C ASN A 37 -8.59 -7.64 -3.11
N MET A 38 -8.55 -6.39 -3.58
CA MET A 38 -9.65 -5.45 -3.50
C MET A 38 -9.90 -4.83 -4.86
N CYS A 39 -11.15 -4.85 -5.29
CA CYS A 39 -11.58 -3.95 -6.35
C CYS A 39 -11.48 -2.52 -5.82
N SER A 40 -11.09 -1.58 -6.66
CA SER A 40 -11.14 -0.16 -6.32
C SER A 40 -11.99 0.61 -7.30
N GLN A 41 -12.55 1.74 -6.86
CA GLN A 41 -13.16 2.73 -7.73
C GLN A 41 -12.45 4.06 -7.56
N GLU A 42 -12.14 4.70 -8.67
CA GLU A 42 -11.57 6.04 -8.63
C GLU A 42 -12.67 7.05 -8.27
N VAL A 43 -12.39 7.85 -7.25
CA VAL A 43 -13.30 8.89 -6.76
C VAL A 43 -12.62 10.24 -6.77
N ILE A 44 -13.33 11.27 -7.21
CA ILE A 44 -12.86 12.64 -7.13
C ILE A 44 -13.21 13.21 -5.75
N THR A 45 -12.21 13.77 -5.07
CA THR A 45 -12.31 14.26 -3.69
C THR A 45 -11.81 15.68 -3.54
N ASP A 46 -12.36 16.39 -2.56
CA ASP A 46 -11.83 17.66 -2.07
C ASP A 46 -11.15 17.45 -0.71
N ARG A 47 -9.93 17.99 -0.56
CA ARG A 47 -9.14 17.89 0.68
C ARG A 47 -9.27 19.15 1.52
N TYR A 48 -9.78 19.00 2.74
CA TYR A 48 -9.88 20.09 3.72
C TYR A 48 -8.73 19.98 4.72
N THR A 49 -7.73 20.85 4.62
CA THR A 49 -6.49 20.68 5.39
C THR A 49 -6.65 20.96 6.88
N VAL A 50 -7.64 21.76 7.28
CA VAL A 50 -7.83 22.14 8.68
C VAL A 50 -8.37 20.96 9.50
N CYS A 51 -9.34 20.20 8.96
CA CYS A 51 -9.88 19.00 9.61
C CYS A 51 -9.29 17.68 9.09
N GLY A 52 -8.48 17.70 8.02
CA GLY A 52 -7.87 16.51 7.45
C GLY A 52 -8.82 15.62 6.64
N HIS A 53 -10.07 16.03 6.45
CA HIS A 53 -11.06 15.23 5.72
C HIS A 53 -10.87 15.27 4.20
N LEU A 54 -11.10 14.12 3.58
CA LEU A 54 -11.34 13.98 2.14
C LEU A 54 -12.85 13.82 1.93
N VAL A 55 -13.45 14.78 1.23
CA VAL A 55 -14.88 14.73 0.90
C VAL A 55 -15.02 14.23 -0.53
N VAL A 56 -15.69 13.10 -0.71
CA VAL A 56 -15.98 12.53 -2.03
C VAL A 56 -17.04 13.38 -2.73
N ILE A 57 -16.75 13.80 -3.97
CA ILE A 57 -17.66 14.60 -4.80
C ILE A 57 -18.42 13.69 -5.78
N TYR A 58 -17.69 12.84 -6.51
CA TYR A 58 -18.28 11.86 -7.43
C TYR A 58 -17.29 10.73 -7.75
N ALA A 59 -17.81 9.56 -8.13
CA ALA A 59 -17.00 8.47 -8.71
C ALA A 59 -16.82 8.69 -10.22
N THR A 60 -15.61 8.44 -10.75
CA THR A 60 -15.33 8.64 -12.18
C THR A 60 -15.86 7.50 -13.06
N GLY A 61 -16.19 6.35 -12.45
CA GLY A 61 -16.53 5.12 -13.15
C GLY A 61 -15.31 4.27 -13.51
N ASN A 62 -14.09 4.80 -13.37
CA ASN A 62 -12.88 3.99 -13.48
C ASN A 62 -12.83 3.03 -12.29
N THR A 63 -12.72 1.74 -12.58
CA THR A 63 -12.64 0.70 -11.57
C THR A 63 -11.46 -0.21 -11.85
N THR A 64 -10.81 -0.67 -10.79
CA THR A 64 -9.77 -1.69 -10.85
C THR A 64 -10.37 -3.00 -10.37
N ASP A 65 -10.26 -4.03 -11.20
CA ASP A 65 -10.75 -5.36 -10.87
C ASP A 65 -9.66 -6.21 -10.19
N CYS A 66 -9.99 -6.83 -9.06
CA CYS A 66 -9.07 -7.74 -8.37
C CYS A 66 -8.92 -9.12 -9.05
N ARG A 67 -9.75 -9.42 -10.05
CA ARG A 67 -9.78 -10.69 -10.81
C ARG A 67 -9.87 -11.95 -9.93
N ASN A 68 -10.49 -11.80 -8.75
CA ASN A 68 -10.68 -12.91 -7.82
C ASN A 68 -12.07 -13.53 -8.04
N ASP A 69 -12.10 -14.84 -8.30
CA ASP A 69 -13.33 -15.60 -8.51
C ASP A 69 -14.29 -15.57 -7.30
N ARG A 70 -13.74 -15.40 -6.09
CA ARG A 70 -14.47 -15.28 -4.83
C ARG A 70 -14.81 -13.84 -4.43
N CYS A 71 -14.53 -12.84 -5.27
CA CYS A 71 -14.92 -11.46 -5.00
C CYS A 71 -16.22 -11.14 -5.72
N LYS A 72 -17.26 -10.75 -4.98
CA LYS A 72 -18.60 -10.47 -5.53
C LYS A 72 -18.61 -9.32 -6.55
N THR A 73 -17.69 -8.37 -6.41
CA THR A 73 -17.57 -7.21 -7.30
C THR A 73 -16.59 -7.42 -8.44
N SER A 74 -15.98 -8.61 -8.55
CA SER A 74 -14.98 -8.87 -9.57
C SER A 74 -15.59 -9.32 -10.89
N SER A 75 -14.93 -8.98 -12.01
CA SER A 75 -15.32 -9.49 -13.33
C SER A 75 -15.10 -11.00 -13.47
N ALA A 76 -14.15 -11.55 -12.71
CA ALA A 76 -13.84 -12.98 -12.67
C ALA A 76 -14.76 -13.78 -11.73
N HIS A 77 -15.71 -13.13 -11.06
CA HIS A 77 -16.60 -13.77 -10.10
C HIS A 77 -17.35 -14.95 -10.73
N THR A 78 -17.12 -16.15 -10.20
CA THR A 78 -17.65 -17.38 -10.82
C THR A 78 -18.38 -18.23 -9.80
N HIS A 79 -19.70 -18.05 -9.68
CA HIS A 79 -20.52 -18.89 -8.80
C HIS A 79 -21.85 -19.30 -9.45
N ARG A 80 -22.26 -20.54 -9.17
CA ARG A 80 -23.45 -21.21 -9.72
C ARG A 80 -24.71 -21.11 -8.86
N ALA A 81 -24.66 -20.45 -7.71
CA ALA A 81 -25.77 -20.37 -6.75
C ALA A 81 -26.35 -18.95 -6.69
N PRO A 82 -27.69 -18.80 -6.62
CA PRO A 82 -28.36 -17.49 -6.67
C PRO A 82 -28.06 -16.56 -5.48
N ASN A 83 -27.65 -17.11 -4.33
CA ASN A 83 -27.28 -16.34 -3.12
C ASN A 83 -25.85 -16.65 -2.69
N CYS A 84 -24.86 -16.20 -3.47
CA CYS A 84 -23.46 -16.41 -3.11
C CYS A 84 -23.06 -15.53 -1.90
N GLY A 85 -22.35 -16.14 -0.94
CA GLY A 85 -21.85 -15.46 0.26
C GLY A 85 -20.47 -14.81 0.07
N CYS A 86 -20.09 -14.50 -1.18
CA CYS A 86 -18.78 -13.94 -1.48
C CYS A 86 -18.64 -12.52 -0.92
N ALA A 87 -17.46 -12.23 -0.39
CA ALA A 87 -17.17 -10.93 0.16
C ALA A 87 -17.11 -9.86 -0.95
N THR A 88 -17.54 -8.67 -0.60
CA THR A 88 -17.39 -7.47 -1.44
C THR A 88 -16.16 -6.71 -0.96
N TYR A 89 -15.13 -6.69 -1.79
CA TYR A 89 -13.92 -5.92 -1.51
C TYR A 89 -13.90 -4.72 -2.46
N ARG A 90 -14.56 -3.62 -2.09
CA ARG A 90 -14.55 -2.36 -2.85
C ARG A 90 -13.94 -1.26 -2.00
N SER A 91 -12.82 -0.71 -2.46
CA SER A 91 -12.17 0.45 -1.85
C SER A 91 -12.29 1.68 -2.73
N ASP A 92 -12.27 2.85 -2.13
CA ASP A 92 -12.20 4.11 -2.88
C ASP A 92 -10.73 4.47 -3.12
N ASP A 93 -10.38 4.81 -4.36
CA ASP A 93 -9.08 5.34 -4.76
C ASP A 93 -9.22 6.86 -5.01
N PRO A 94 -8.92 7.70 -4.00
CA PRO A 94 -9.23 9.12 -4.07
C PRO A 94 -8.23 9.88 -4.95
N ARG A 95 -8.74 10.61 -5.93
CA ARG A 95 -8.04 11.67 -6.66
C ARG A 95 -8.43 13.03 -6.07
N ILE A 96 -7.45 13.77 -5.58
CA ILE A 96 -7.69 15.11 -5.02
C ILE A 96 -7.86 16.08 -6.18
N ARG A 97 -9.04 16.72 -6.28
CA ARG A 97 -9.30 17.79 -7.26
C ARG A 97 -8.94 19.15 -6.69
N ASN A 98 -9.45 19.47 -5.50
CA ASN A 98 -9.18 20.74 -4.83
C ASN A 98 -8.60 20.51 -3.44
N GLN A 99 -7.84 21.49 -2.97
CA GLN A 99 -7.33 21.54 -1.61
C GLN A 99 -7.72 22.87 -0.95
N PHE A 100 -8.58 22.80 0.07
CA PHE A 100 -9.09 23.96 0.81
C PHE A 100 -8.39 24.10 2.17
N ARG A 101 -8.13 25.35 2.56
CA ARG A 101 -7.58 25.71 3.88
C ARG A 101 -8.67 26.10 4.88
N THR A 102 -9.80 25.40 4.83
CA THR A 102 -10.97 25.63 5.68
C THR A 102 -11.48 24.31 6.27
N TYR A 103 -12.44 24.37 7.19
CA TYR A 103 -13.17 23.20 7.65
C TYR A 103 -14.11 22.68 6.56
N CYS A 104 -14.34 21.36 6.52
CA CYS A 104 -15.36 20.80 5.64
C CYS A 104 -16.79 21.18 6.12
N PRO A 105 -17.81 21.06 5.25
CA PRO A 105 -19.19 21.41 5.59
C PRO A 105 -19.68 20.67 6.85
N THR A 106 -19.42 19.36 6.93
CA THR A 106 -19.81 18.52 8.08
C THR A 106 -19.17 18.99 9.39
N CYS A 107 -17.88 19.35 9.38
CA CYS A 107 -17.22 19.88 10.57
C CYS A 107 -17.81 21.24 10.96
N THR A 108 -18.03 22.13 9.99
CA THR A 108 -18.59 23.46 10.22
C THR A 108 -19.98 23.38 10.86
N GLU A 109 -20.84 22.49 10.35
CA GLU A 109 -22.16 22.24 10.91
C GLU A 109 -22.09 21.69 12.34
N SER A 110 -21.24 20.68 12.58
CA SER A 110 -21.08 20.06 13.90
C SER A 110 -20.63 21.05 14.99
N MET A 111 -19.77 22.00 14.63
CA MET A 111 -19.33 23.07 15.52
C MET A 111 -20.47 24.03 15.84
N SER A 112 -21.26 24.41 14.82
CA SER A 112 -22.40 25.32 14.98
C SER A 112 -23.59 24.69 15.73
N ALA A 113 -23.75 23.37 15.65
CA ALA A 113 -24.75 22.62 16.41
C ALA A 113 -24.34 22.51 17.88
N SER A 114 -23.05 22.22 18.14
CA SER A 114 -22.49 22.13 19.48
C SER A 114 -22.53 23.46 20.26
N SER A 115 -22.52 24.60 19.56
CA SER A 115 -22.69 25.92 20.20
C SER A 115 -24.14 26.23 20.57
N ARG A 116 -25.13 25.64 19.88
CA ARG A 116 -26.57 25.93 20.12
C ARG A 116 -27.18 25.09 21.24
N SER A 117 -26.62 23.93 21.57
CA SER A 117 -27.16 23.04 22.62
C SER A 117 -26.74 23.42 24.05
N ARG A 118 -25.97 24.49 24.24
CA ARG A 118 -25.51 24.97 25.56
C ARG A 118 -26.44 26.02 26.19
N HIS A 119 -27.66 26.20 25.69
CA HIS A 119 -28.64 27.14 26.22
C HIS A 119 -29.93 26.39 26.55
#